data_AF-A0A940VXV3-F1
#
_entry.id   AF-A0A940VXV3-F1
#
_cell.length_a   1.000
_cell.length_b   1.000
_cell.length_c   1.000
_cell.angle_alpha   90.00
_cell.angle_beta   90.00
_cell.angle_gamma   90.00
#
_symmetry.space_group_name_H-M   'P 1'
#
loop_
_entity.id
_entity.type
_entity.pdbx_description
1 polymer ?
#
loop_
_entity_poly.entity_id
_entity_poly.type
_entity_poly.pdbx_seq_one_letter_code
_entity_poly.pdbx_strand_id
1 'polypeptide(L)' 'MARLKEFYSQEVAPAMMKKFGYKNVMEIPKVEKIVVNMGVSEAVGNPKVLDAAVADLTQISG' A
#
# COMPACT_ATOMS: atom_id res chain seq x y z
N MET A 1 -12.75 -7.85 -11.38
CA MET A 1 -11.98 -8.05 -10.13
C MET A 1 -11.42 -6.69 -9.68
N ALA A 2 -10.54 -6.61 -8.68
CA ALA A 2 -9.92 -5.35 -8.30
C ALA A 2 -9.02 -4.82 -9.44
N ARG A 3 -9.31 -3.61 -9.95
CA ARG A 3 -8.63 -2.97 -11.10
C ARG A 3 -7.10 -3.06 -11.06
N LEU A 4 -6.51 -2.79 -9.90
CA LEU A 4 -5.05 -2.80 -9.71
C LEU A 4 -4.44 -4.20 -9.82
N LYS A 5 -5.17 -5.24 -9.41
CA LYS A 5 -4.73 -6.62 -9.53
C LYS A 5 -4.69 -7.05 -11.00
N GLU A 6 -5.70 -6.67 -11.77
CA GLU A 6 -5.77 -6.95 -13.22
C GLU A 6 -4.64 -6.24 -13.97
N PHE A 7 -4.43 -4.94 -13.69
CA PHE A 7 -3.33 -4.17 -14.24
C PHE A 7 -1.96 -4.78 -13.91
N TYR A 8 -1.75 -5.21 -12.67
CA TYR A 8 -0.49 -5.86 -12.27
C TYR A 8 -0.24 -7.15 -13.06
N SER A 9 -1.24 -8.01 -13.20
CA SER A 9 -1.10 -9.29 -13.90
C SER A 9 -0.94 -9.13 -15.41
N GLN A 10 -1.63 -8.18 -16.03
CA GLN A 10 -1.66 -8.03 -17.49
C GLN A 10 -0.52 -7.16 -18.03
N GLU A 11 -0.14 -6.10 -17.32
CA GLU A 11 0.81 -5.11 -17.83
C GLU A 11 2.14 -5.12 -17.06
N VAL A 12 2.07 -5.03 -15.73
CA VAL A 12 3.27 -4.85 -14.89
C VAL A 12 4.14 -6.10 -14.87
N ALA A 13 3.56 -7.28 -14.64
CA ALA A 13 4.32 -8.53 -14.53
C ALA A 13 5.06 -8.90 -15.83
N PRO A 14 4.45 -8.84 -17.03
CA PRO A 14 5.18 -9.06 -18.28
C PRO A 14 6.26 -8.01 -18.55
N ALA A 15 6.00 -6.74 -18.21
CA ALA A 15 6.99 -5.67 -18.38
C ALA A 15 8.21 -5.87 -17.45
N MET A 16 7.99 -6.29 -16.20
CA MET A 16 9.06 -6.60 -15.26
C MET A 16 9.88 -7.82 -15.69
N MET A 17 9.23 -8.89 -16.15
CA MET A 17 9.92 -10.08 -16.66
C MET A 17 10.82 -9.75 -17.85
N LYS A 18 10.36 -8.91 -18.79
CA LYS A 18 11.18 -8.45 -19.92
C LYS A 18 12.33 -7.53 -19.50
N LYS A 19 12.08 -6.61 -18.57
CA LYS A 19 13.08 -5.61 -18.14
C LYS A 19 14.20 -6.21 -17.31
N PHE A 20 13.88 -7.16 -16.43
CA PHE A 20 14.82 -7.72 -15.46
C PHE A 20 15.26 -9.16 -15.79
N GLY A 21 14.67 -9.79 -16.80
CA GLY A 21 15.09 -11.11 -17.28
C GLY A 21 14.84 -12.25 -16.28
N TYR A 22 13.80 -12.14 -15.45
CA TYR A 22 13.43 -13.19 -14.49
C TYR A 22 13.20 -14.52 -15.20
N LYS A 23 13.75 -15.60 -14.64
CA LYS A 23 13.62 -16.95 -15.24
C LYS A 23 12.32 -17.63 -14.82
N ASN A 24 11.75 -17.20 -13.70
CA ASN A 24 10.54 -17.76 -13.14
C ASN A 24 9.49 -16.66 -12.90
N VAL A 25 8.23 -16.95 -13.26
CA VAL A 25 7.08 -16.03 -13.04
C VAL A 25 6.88 -15.73 -11.55
N MET A 26 7.29 -16.65 -10.67
CA MET A 26 7.18 -16.48 -9.22
C MET A 26 8.24 -15.54 -8.63
N GLU A 27 9.29 -15.18 -9.38
CA GLU A 27 10.31 -14.20 -8.96
C GLU A 27 9.85 -12.75 -9.14
N ILE A 28 8.74 -12.53 -9.85
CA ILE A 28 8.23 -11.18 -10.11
C ILE A 28 7.77 -10.56 -8.77
N PRO A 29 8.31 -9.40 -8.36
CA PRO A 29 8.00 -8.77 -7.08
C PRO A 29 6.52 -8.41 -6.91
N LYS A 30 5.91 -8.85 -5.81
CA LYS A 30 4.50 -8.59 -5.48
C LYS A 30 4.38 -7.57 -4.35
N VAL A 31 3.26 -6.84 -4.32
CA VAL A 31 2.90 -5.97 -3.20
C VAL A 31 2.33 -6.85 -2.07
N GLU A 32 3.05 -6.94 -0.95
CA GLU A 32 2.64 -7.77 0.19
C GLU A 32 1.72 -7.02 1.15
N LYS A 33 2.09 -5.79 1.56
CA LYS A 33 1.28 -4.95 2.44
C LYS A 33 1.60 -3.47 2.24
N ILE A 34 0.63 -2.62 2.57
CA ILE A 34 0.81 -1.17 2.67
C ILE A 34 0.52 -0.79 4.12
N VAL A 35 1.47 -0.13 4.78
CA VAL A 35 1.32 0.37 6.16
C VAL A 35 1.21 1.88 6.09
N VAL A 36 0.11 2.43 6.60
CA VAL A 36 -0.09 3.88 6.73
C VAL A 36 0.24 4.26 8.17
N ASN A 37 1.19 5.17 8.35
CA ASN A 37 1.60 5.66 9.65
C ASN A 37 1.36 7.17 9.72
N MET A 38 0.86 7.65 10.85
CA MET A 38 0.66 9.07 11.11
C MET A 38 1.31 9.43 12.45
N GLY A 39 2.28 10.34 12.40
CA GLY A 39 2.90 10.90 13.60
C GLY A 39 2.05 12.03 14.17
N VAL A 40 1.51 11.84 15.37
CA VAL A 40 0.68 12.84 16.06
C VAL A 40 1.40 13.31 17.33
N SER A 41 2.43 14.14 17.17
CA SER A 41 3.26 14.60 18.31
C SER A 41 2.48 15.46 19.32
N GLU A 42 1.44 16.16 18.87
CA GLU A 42 0.57 17.00 19.72
C GLU A 42 -0.39 16.17 20.61
N ALA A 43 -0.58 14.88 20.30
CA ALA A 43 -1.43 13.98 21.08
C ALA A 43 -0.88 13.72 22.50
N VAL A 44 0.41 13.98 22.74
CA VAL A 44 1.02 13.88 24.08
C VAL A 44 0.40 14.88 25.05
N GLY A 45 -0.01 16.06 24.56
CA GLY A 45 -0.63 17.12 25.36
C GLY A 45 -2.16 17.14 25.29
N ASN A 46 -2.76 16.61 24.22
CA ASN A 46 -4.21 16.57 24.04
C ASN A 46 -4.68 15.25 23.41
N PRO A 47 -5.18 14.29 24.22
CA PRO A 47 -5.64 12.99 23.73
C PRO A 47 -6.73 13.06 22.66
N LYS A 48 -7.56 14.12 22.63
CA LYS A 48 -8.63 14.28 21.64
C LYS A 48 -8.11 14.43 20.21
N VAL A 49 -6.87 14.91 20.05
CA VAL A 49 -6.23 15.02 18.73
C VAL A 49 -5.94 13.63 18.19
N LEU A 50 -5.61 12.67 19.05
CA LEU A 50 -5.40 11.28 18.63
C LEU A 50 -6.69 10.67 18.08
N ASP A 51 -7.83 10.89 18.75
CA ASP A 51 -9.13 10.38 18.32
C ASP A 51 -9.53 10.95 16.95
N ALA A 52 -9.30 12.25 16.73
CA ALA A 52 -9.53 12.89 15.43
C ALA A 52 -8.63 12.29 14.35
N ALA A 53 -7.35 12.08 14.66
CA ALA A 53 -6.39 11.48 13.74
C ALA A 53 -6.78 10.02 13.36
N VAL A 54 -7.23 9.23 14.33
CA VAL A 54 -7.74 7.87 14.08
C VAL A 54 -8.98 7.93 13.18
N ALA A 55 -9.90 8.86 13.42
CA ALA A 55 -11.09 9.04 12.57
C ALA A 55 -10.71 9.39 11.12
N ASP A 56 -9.76 10.30 10.93
CA ASP A 56 -9.28 10.69 9.60
C ASP A 56 -8.62 9.52 8.87
N LEU A 57 -7.72 8.78 9.53
CA LEU A 57 -7.11 7.58 8.94
C LEU A 57 -8.15 6.54 8.57
N THR A 58 -9.13 6.30 9.45
CA THR A 58 -10.23 5.36 9.18
C THR A 58 -11.03 5.80 7.96
N GLN A 59 -11.34 7.09 7.84
CA GLN A 59 -12.06 7.62 6.67
C GLN A 59 -11.25 7.48 5.37
N ILE A 60 -9.92 7.58 5.43
CA ILE A 60 -9.03 7.47 4.26
C ILE A 60 -8.80 6.02 3.85
N SER A 61 -8.50 5.13 4.81
CA SER A 61 -8.12 3.74 4.52
C SER A 61 -9.29 2.76 4.52
N GLY A 62 -10.43 3.15 5.08
CA GLY A 62 -11.64 2.32 5.22
C GLY A 62 -11.58 1.38 6.41
#